data_AF-A0A2K3LMD3-F1
#
_entry.id   AF-A0A2K3LMD3-F1
#
_cell.length_a   1.000
_cell.length_b   1.000
_cell.length_c   1.000
_cell.angle_alpha   90.00
_cell.angle_beta   90.00
_cell.angle_gamma   90.00
#
_symmetry.space_group_name_H-M   'P 1'
#
loop_
_entity.id
_entity.type
_entity.pdbx_description
1 polymer ?
#
loop_
_entity_poly.entity_id
_entity_poly.type
_entity_poly.pdbx_seq_one_letter_code
_entity_poly.pdbx_strand_id
1 'polypeptide(L)'
;METTLKVYIYRDGARPVFHNPYLKGIYASEGWFMKLMEENKQFVTKDPDRAHLFYLPYSARQMEVALYVPGSHDLKPLSIFLRDYVNKIAAKYPFWNRTHGSDHFLVACHDWGPYTVTGHKELARNTIKALCNADPSERIFIAGRDISLPETTIREPRRPLRYLGGN
;
A
#
# COMPACT_ATOMS: atom_id res chain seq x y z
N MET A 1 -17.83 -2.75 23.40
CA MET A 1 -16.77 -2.38 22.44
C MET A 1 -16.15 -3.69 21.94
N GLU A 2 -16.04 -3.91 20.62
CA GLU A 2 -15.32 -5.08 20.11
C GLU A 2 -13.87 -5.03 20.61
N THR A 3 -13.34 -6.15 21.11
CA THR A 3 -11.96 -6.25 21.62
C THR A 3 -10.94 -6.61 20.55
N THR A 4 -11.41 -7.04 19.37
CA THR A 4 -10.60 -7.48 18.26
C THR A 4 -10.60 -6.45 17.14
N LEU A 5 -9.44 -6.13 16.60
CA LEU A 5 -9.32 -5.26 15.43
C LEU A 5 -10.13 -5.81 14.25
N LYS A 6 -10.75 -4.92 13.48
CA LYS A 6 -11.52 -5.25 12.28
C LYS A 6 -11.09 -4.36 11.13
N VAL A 7 -10.72 -4.98 10.03
CA VAL A 7 -10.22 -4.32 8.83
C VAL A 7 -11.20 -4.59 7.69
N TYR A 8 -11.73 -3.52 7.11
CA TYR A 8 -12.44 -3.61 5.85
C TYR A 8 -11.44 -3.45 4.70
N ILE A 9 -11.46 -4.35 3.74
CA ILE A 9 -10.60 -4.29 2.55
C ILE A 9 -11.44 -3.78 1.39
N TYR A 10 -11.05 -2.67 0.78
CA TYR A 10 -11.69 -2.20 -0.45
C TYR A 10 -11.54 -3.26 -1.53
N ARG A 11 -12.64 -3.62 -2.19
CA ARG A 11 -12.64 -4.60 -3.30
C ARG A 11 -12.36 -3.96 -4.66
N ASP A 12 -12.32 -2.63 -4.70
CA ASP A 12 -12.10 -1.86 -5.91
C ASP A 12 -10.64 -1.92 -6.33
N GLY A 13 -10.44 -1.90 -7.65
CA GLY A 13 -9.12 -1.91 -8.26
C GLY A 13 -8.99 -3.05 -9.27
N ALA A 14 -8.24 -2.82 -10.34
CA ALA A 14 -7.97 -3.84 -11.35
C ALA A 14 -6.64 -4.56 -11.06
N ARG A 15 -6.61 -5.86 -11.31
CA ARG A 15 -5.35 -6.60 -11.43
C ARG A 15 -4.55 -6.07 -12.63
N PRO A 16 -3.21 -6.08 -12.57
CA PRO A 16 -2.38 -6.70 -11.54
C PRO A 16 -2.09 -5.79 -10.33
N VAL A 17 -2.51 -4.53 -10.32
CA VAL A 17 -2.10 -3.56 -9.29
C VAL A 17 -2.74 -3.85 -7.92
N PHE A 18 -4.02 -4.22 -7.92
CA PHE A 18 -4.79 -4.48 -6.70
C PHE A 18 -5.04 -5.97 -6.51
N HIS A 19 -5.10 -6.42 -5.25
CA HIS A 19 -5.46 -7.81 -4.88
C HIS A 19 -4.63 -8.88 -5.60
N ASN A 20 -3.34 -8.59 -5.80
CA ASN A 20 -2.43 -9.45 -6.54
C ASN A 20 -1.00 -9.31 -5.97
N PRO A 21 -0.71 -10.01 -4.87
CA PRO A 21 0.54 -9.82 -4.13
C PRO A 21 1.76 -10.31 -4.91
N TYR A 22 2.88 -9.57 -4.80
CA TYR A 22 4.19 -10.02 -5.26
C TYR A 22 5.01 -10.56 -4.09
N LEU A 23 5.24 -11.88 -4.04
CA LEU A 23 5.75 -12.58 -2.85
C LEU A 23 7.26 -12.83 -2.85
N LYS A 24 8.00 -12.20 -3.74
CA LYS A 24 9.45 -12.43 -3.96
C LYS A 24 10.20 -11.11 -4.01
N GLY A 25 11.52 -11.19 -4.06
CA GLY A 25 12.40 -10.04 -4.14
C GLY A 25 12.27 -9.13 -2.92
N ILE A 26 12.66 -7.88 -3.15
CA ILE A 26 12.74 -6.84 -2.13
C ILE A 26 11.34 -6.34 -1.70
N TYR A 27 10.34 -6.41 -2.60
CA TYR A 27 8.93 -6.07 -2.33
C TYR A 27 8.14 -7.18 -1.61
N ALA A 28 8.78 -8.24 -1.13
CA ALA A 28 8.06 -9.38 -0.60
C ALA A 28 7.22 -9.02 0.65
N SER A 29 7.69 -8.09 1.50
CA SER A 29 6.97 -7.70 2.72
C SER A 29 5.57 -7.13 2.43
N GLU A 30 5.42 -6.23 1.43
CA GLU A 30 4.09 -5.70 1.05
C GLU A 30 3.18 -6.80 0.49
N GLY A 31 3.73 -7.71 -0.32
CA GLY A 31 2.97 -8.79 -0.93
C GLY A 31 2.49 -9.80 0.10
N TRP A 32 3.36 -10.20 1.04
CA TRP A 32 2.98 -11.09 2.12
C TRP A 32 1.97 -10.47 3.07
N PHE A 33 2.10 -9.17 3.39
CA PHE A 33 1.09 -8.47 4.16
C PHE A 33 -0.27 -8.54 3.46
N MET A 34 -0.34 -8.17 2.17
CA MET A 34 -1.59 -8.20 1.40
C MET A 34 -2.22 -9.59 1.41
N LYS A 35 -1.44 -10.63 1.10
CA LYS A 35 -1.91 -12.02 1.09
C LYS A 35 -2.47 -12.44 2.45
N LEU A 36 -1.67 -12.25 3.50
CA LEU A 36 -2.04 -12.70 4.85
C LEU A 36 -3.24 -11.92 5.39
N MET A 37 -3.33 -10.62 5.12
CA MET A 37 -4.47 -9.80 5.51
C MET A 37 -5.75 -10.24 4.79
N GLU A 38 -5.72 -10.40 3.47
CA GLU A 38 -6.90 -10.82 2.69
C GLU A 38 -7.42 -12.22 3.07
N GLU A 39 -6.53 -13.15 3.43
CA GLU A 39 -6.88 -14.51 3.87
C GLU A 39 -7.30 -14.59 5.35
N ASN A 40 -7.10 -13.51 6.13
CA ASN A 40 -7.30 -13.53 7.58
C ASN A 40 -8.79 -13.50 7.99
N LYS A 41 -9.28 -14.57 8.61
CA LYS A 41 -10.67 -14.69 9.05
C LYS A 41 -10.99 -13.97 10.38
N GLN A 42 -9.98 -13.59 11.16
CA GLN A 42 -10.16 -12.96 12.47
C GLN A 42 -10.24 -11.45 12.36
N PHE A 43 -9.37 -10.83 11.56
CA PHE A 43 -9.28 -9.38 11.39
C PHE A 43 -10.16 -8.85 10.26
N VAL A 44 -10.37 -9.59 9.17
CA VAL A 44 -11.16 -9.07 8.04
C VAL A 44 -12.64 -9.05 8.36
N THR A 45 -13.29 -7.93 8.02
CA THR A 45 -14.76 -7.79 8.01
C THR A 45 -15.25 -7.44 6.62
N LYS A 46 -16.44 -7.96 6.26
CA LYS A 46 -17.18 -7.54 5.07
C LYS A 46 -18.16 -6.40 5.37
N ASP A 47 -18.42 -6.17 6.65
CA ASP A 47 -19.29 -5.13 7.17
C ASP A 47 -18.44 -3.89 7.51
N PRO A 48 -18.58 -2.79 6.76
CA PRO A 48 -17.82 -1.57 7.00
C PRO A 48 -18.22 -0.86 8.32
N ASP A 49 -19.41 -1.09 8.85
CA ASP A 49 -19.85 -0.47 10.11
C ASP A 49 -19.18 -1.10 11.33
N ARG A 50 -18.67 -2.33 11.17
CA ARG A 50 -17.82 -3.02 12.16
C ARG A 50 -16.34 -2.76 11.96
N ALA A 51 -15.95 -2.05 10.92
CA ALA A 51 -14.54 -1.83 10.59
C ALA A 51 -13.94 -0.72 11.46
N HIS A 52 -12.79 -1.01 12.05
CA HIS A 52 -11.97 -0.04 12.77
C HIS A 52 -10.97 0.65 11.83
N LEU A 53 -10.52 -0.07 10.79
CA LEU A 53 -9.58 0.44 9.78
C LEU A 53 -9.98 -0.01 8.38
N PHE A 54 -9.58 0.76 7.37
CA PHE A 54 -9.84 0.50 5.97
C PHE A 54 -8.54 0.31 5.19
N TYR A 55 -8.36 -0.86 4.58
CA TYR A 55 -7.15 -1.20 3.83
C TYR A 55 -7.29 -0.90 2.34
N LEU A 56 -6.29 -0.22 1.77
CA LEU A 56 -6.10 -0.01 0.33
C LEU A 56 -5.16 -1.10 -0.26
N PRO A 57 -5.69 -2.15 -0.90
CA PRO A 57 -4.91 -3.35 -1.24
C PRO A 57 -4.19 -3.23 -2.59
N TYR A 58 -3.33 -2.22 -2.73
CA TYR A 58 -2.47 -2.06 -3.91
C TYR A 58 -1.06 -2.59 -3.64
N SER A 59 -0.36 -3.01 -4.70
CA SER A 59 1.07 -3.34 -4.64
C SER A 59 1.86 -2.27 -5.40
N ALA A 60 2.84 -1.64 -4.72
CA ALA A 60 3.74 -0.70 -5.37
C ALA A 60 4.54 -1.40 -6.47
N ARG A 61 4.95 -2.66 -6.26
CA ARG A 61 5.64 -3.45 -7.28
C ARG A 61 4.79 -3.67 -8.52
N GLN A 62 3.55 -4.11 -8.36
CA GLN A 62 2.70 -4.40 -9.53
C GLN A 62 2.32 -3.12 -10.28
N MET A 63 2.17 -2.02 -9.55
CA MET A 63 1.93 -0.71 -10.15
C MET A 63 3.13 -0.22 -10.95
N GLU A 64 4.36 -0.40 -10.44
CA GLU A 64 5.59 -0.12 -11.20
C GLU A 64 5.64 -0.94 -12.49
N VAL A 65 5.45 -2.26 -12.41
CA VAL A 65 5.46 -3.13 -13.60
C VAL A 65 4.40 -2.72 -14.63
N ALA A 66 3.22 -2.29 -14.17
CA ALA A 66 2.10 -1.99 -15.05
C ALA A 66 2.18 -0.60 -15.69
N LEU A 67 2.74 0.41 -15.00
CA LEU A 67 2.60 1.82 -15.38
C LEU A 67 3.91 2.53 -15.67
N TYR A 68 5.03 2.06 -15.12
CA TYR A 68 6.30 2.76 -15.31
C TYR A 68 6.91 2.44 -16.68
N VAL A 69 7.39 3.49 -17.36
CA VAL A 69 8.14 3.36 -18.60
C VAL A 69 9.64 3.40 -18.27
N PRO A 70 10.39 2.30 -18.48
CA PRO A 70 11.82 2.27 -18.21
C PRO A 70 12.59 3.39 -18.93
N GLY A 71 13.46 4.07 -18.21
CA GLY A 71 14.27 5.19 -18.73
C GLY A 71 13.55 6.53 -18.86
N SER A 72 12.25 6.61 -18.54
CA SER A 72 11.50 7.88 -18.58
C SER A 72 11.87 8.83 -17.43
N HIS A 73 12.29 8.29 -16.28
CA HIS A 73 12.43 9.02 -15.02
C HIS A 73 11.14 9.76 -14.57
N ASP A 74 9.99 9.45 -15.19
CA ASP A 74 8.71 10.05 -14.85
C ASP A 74 7.89 9.10 -13.99
N LEU A 75 7.84 9.40 -12.70
CA LEU A 75 7.06 8.65 -11.73
C LEU A 75 5.61 9.18 -11.60
N LYS A 76 5.31 10.35 -12.17
CA LYS A 76 4.01 11.03 -12.03
C LYS A 76 2.81 10.16 -12.40
N PRO A 77 2.87 9.29 -13.43
CA PRO A 77 1.75 8.40 -13.75
C PRO A 77 1.32 7.50 -12.59
N LEU A 78 2.27 7.02 -11.77
CA LEU A 78 1.94 6.14 -10.64
C LEU A 78 1.18 6.90 -9.55
N SER A 79 1.60 8.13 -9.26
CA SER A 79 0.93 8.93 -8.24
C SER A 79 -0.45 9.43 -8.69
N ILE A 80 -0.59 9.77 -9.98
CA ILE A 80 -1.89 10.07 -10.59
C ILE A 80 -2.83 8.86 -10.49
N PHE A 81 -2.33 7.66 -10.80
CA PHE A 81 -3.12 6.45 -10.75
C PHE A 81 -3.68 6.18 -9.34
N LEU A 82 -2.83 6.28 -8.31
CA LEU A 82 -3.28 6.08 -6.94
C LEU A 82 -4.21 7.21 -6.45
N ARG A 83 -3.96 8.46 -6.85
CA ARG A 83 -4.88 9.60 -6.61
C ARG A 83 -6.26 9.32 -7.18
N ASP A 84 -6.34 8.87 -8.43
CA ASP A 84 -7.62 8.65 -9.11
C ASP A 84 -8.38 7.46 -8.52
N TYR A 85 -7.65 6.43 -8.08
CA TYR A 85 -8.22 5.36 -7.26
C TYR A 85 -8.84 5.90 -5.97
N VAL A 86 -8.12 6.74 -5.22
CA VAL A 86 -8.61 7.35 -3.97
C VAL A 86 -9.83 8.22 -4.21
N ASN A 87 -9.81 9.07 -5.25
CA ASN A 87 -10.97 9.88 -5.63
C ASN A 87 -12.20 9.00 -5.94
N LYS A 88 -11.99 7.87 -6.63
CA LYS A 88 -13.06 6.92 -6.94
C LYS A 88 -13.64 6.26 -5.70
N ILE A 89 -12.80 5.77 -4.78
CA ILE A 89 -13.31 5.18 -3.53
C ILE A 89 -14.02 6.22 -2.66
N ALA A 90 -13.53 7.46 -2.62
CA ALA A 90 -14.14 8.56 -1.88
C ALA A 90 -15.50 8.98 -2.45
N ALA A 91 -15.66 8.91 -3.78
CA ALA A 91 -16.95 9.15 -4.44
C ALA A 91 -17.94 7.98 -4.25
N LYS A 92 -17.44 6.74 -4.21
CA LYS A 92 -18.26 5.53 -4.15
C LYS A 92 -18.71 5.16 -2.74
N TYR A 93 -17.86 5.39 -1.74
CA TYR A 93 -18.08 4.96 -0.37
C TYR A 93 -18.07 6.14 0.60
N PRO A 94 -19.02 6.21 1.55
CA PRO A 94 -19.04 7.28 2.53
C PRO A 94 -17.88 7.20 3.53
N PHE A 95 -17.21 6.05 3.63
CA PHE A 95 -16.21 5.76 4.68
C PHE A 95 -14.96 6.63 4.57
N TRP A 96 -14.47 6.91 3.36
CA TRP A 96 -13.30 7.78 3.16
C TRP A 96 -13.57 9.19 3.71
N ASN A 97 -14.71 9.76 3.35
CA ASN A 97 -15.07 11.14 3.68
C ASN A 97 -15.42 11.32 5.17
N ARG A 98 -15.67 10.23 5.92
CA ARG A 98 -15.96 10.29 7.36
C ARG A 98 -14.75 10.80 8.17
N THR A 99 -13.55 10.41 7.77
CA THR A 99 -12.30 10.70 8.49
C THR A 99 -11.26 11.40 7.62
N HIS A 100 -11.62 11.67 6.35
CA HIS A 100 -10.71 12.15 5.32
C HIS A 100 -9.46 11.26 5.20
N GLY A 101 -9.65 9.95 5.26
CA GLY A 101 -8.59 8.96 5.12
C GLY A 101 -7.77 8.67 6.38
N SER A 102 -8.14 9.21 7.56
CA SER A 102 -7.35 9.04 8.80
C SER A 102 -7.47 7.64 9.43
N ASP A 103 -8.54 6.90 9.14
CA ASP A 103 -8.72 5.48 9.52
C ASP A 103 -8.42 4.53 8.35
N HIS A 104 -7.81 5.05 7.29
CA HIS A 104 -7.36 4.29 6.14
C HIS A 104 -5.88 3.99 6.25
N PHE A 105 -5.47 2.85 5.71
CA PHE A 105 -4.06 2.51 5.64
C PHE A 105 -3.69 1.80 4.34
N LEU A 106 -2.40 1.90 4.03
CA LEU A 106 -1.76 1.20 2.92
C LEU A 106 -0.44 0.60 3.37
N VAL A 107 0.01 -0.39 2.61
CA VAL A 107 1.30 -1.03 2.80
C VAL A 107 2.07 -0.97 1.51
N ALA A 108 3.30 -0.45 1.56
CA ALA A 108 4.14 -0.33 0.38
C ALA A 108 5.62 -0.45 0.73
N CYS A 109 6.41 -1.03 -0.17
CA CYS A 109 7.85 -1.19 0.02
C CYS A 109 8.66 -0.52 -1.08
N HIS A 110 9.93 -0.23 -0.78
CA HIS A 110 10.89 0.50 -1.61
C HIS A 110 10.49 1.92 -2.01
N ASP A 111 11.35 2.53 -2.82
CA ASP A 111 11.34 3.92 -3.24
C ASP A 111 10.02 4.36 -3.90
N TRP A 112 9.27 3.40 -4.44
CA TRP A 112 8.01 3.64 -5.13
C TRP A 112 6.86 3.85 -4.14
N GLY A 113 6.90 3.18 -2.98
CA GLY A 113 5.87 3.27 -1.95
C GLY A 113 5.60 4.71 -1.50
N PRO A 114 6.59 5.41 -0.91
CA PRO A 114 6.44 6.79 -0.48
C PRO A 114 6.06 7.75 -1.62
N TYR A 115 6.62 7.55 -2.82
CA TYR A 115 6.34 8.42 -3.95
C TYR A 115 4.86 8.37 -4.38
N THR A 116 4.26 7.18 -4.39
CA THR A 116 2.94 6.98 -5.00
C THR A 116 1.82 7.77 -4.33
N VAL A 117 1.98 8.15 -3.07
CA VAL A 117 0.96 8.91 -2.32
C VAL A 117 0.98 10.42 -2.57
N THR A 118 2.04 10.96 -3.20
CA THR A 118 2.30 12.41 -3.27
C THR A 118 1.25 13.23 -4.03
N GLY A 119 0.54 12.60 -4.96
CA GLY A 119 -0.47 13.21 -5.83
C GLY A 119 -1.84 13.44 -5.17
N HIS A 120 -2.04 13.00 -3.93
CA HIS A 120 -3.30 13.21 -3.19
C HIS A 120 -3.03 13.68 -1.76
N LYS A 121 -3.52 14.88 -1.41
CA LYS A 121 -3.20 15.54 -0.12
C LYS A 121 -3.63 14.73 1.10
N GLU A 122 -4.87 14.23 1.13
CA GLU A 122 -5.38 13.45 2.27
C GLU A 122 -4.66 12.10 2.39
N LEU A 123 -4.51 11.36 1.28
CA LEU A 123 -3.72 10.13 1.25
C LEU A 123 -2.29 10.33 1.80
N ALA A 124 -1.59 11.39 1.36
CA ALA A 124 -0.25 11.68 1.86
C ALA A 124 -0.25 12.03 3.35
N ARG A 125 -1.19 12.89 3.80
CA ARG A 125 -1.13 13.54 5.11
C ARG A 125 -1.95 12.90 6.20
N ASN A 126 -2.96 12.10 5.90
CA ASN A 126 -3.92 11.58 6.88
C ASN A 126 -3.82 10.06 7.01
N THR A 127 -3.70 9.36 5.88
CA THR A 127 -3.66 7.90 5.82
C THR A 127 -2.46 7.33 6.55
N ILE A 128 -2.68 6.24 7.29
CA ILE A 128 -1.64 5.47 7.96
C ILE A 128 -0.83 4.71 6.91
N LYS A 129 0.48 4.92 6.89
CA LYS A 129 1.36 4.25 5.92
C LYS A 129 2.24 3.23 6.64
N ALA A 130 2.15 1.96 6.25
CA ALA A 130 3.15 0.97 6.64
C ALA A 130 4.19 0.87 5.52
N LEU A 131 5.39 1.39 5.75
CA LEU A 131 6.42 1.54 4.72
C LEU A 131 7.66 0.72 5.06
N CYS A 132 8.22 0.02 4.07
CA CYS A 132 9.54 -0.59 4.22
C CYS A 132 10.65 0.47 4.30
N ASN A 133 10.56 1.51 3.46
CA ASN A 133 11.41 2.69 3.60
C ASN A 133 10.73 3.71 4.54
N ALA A 134 11.01 3.60 5.83
CA ALA A 134 10.47 4.44 6.88
C ALA A 134 11.37 5.65 7.17
N ASP A 135 11.69 6.44 6.14
CA ASP A 135 12.55 7.62 6.27
C ASP A 135 11.73 8.87 6.63
N PRO A 136 11.87 9.42 7.86
CA PRO A 136 11.20 10.66 8.24
C PRO A 136 11.74 11.90 7.51
N SER A 137 12.94 11.84 6.92
CA SER A 137 13.58 12.97 6.23
C SER A 137 12.83 13.38 4.94
N GLU A 138 12.19 12.41 4.27
CA GLU A 138 11.38 12.63 3.06
C GLU A 138 10.02 13.29 3.35
N ARG A 139 9.65 13.44 4.63
CA ARG A 139 8.37 14.03 5.11
C ARG A 139 7.11 13.26 4.69
N ILE A 140 7.24 12.12 4.01
CA ILE A 140 6.14 11.21 3.71
C ILE A 140 5.84 10.31 4.90
N PHE A 141 6.87 9.77 5.54
CA PHE A 141 6.74 8.99 6.77
C PHE A 141 6.62 9.91 7.99
N ILE A 142 5.56 9.75 8.77
CA ILE A 142 5.31 10.53 9.99
C ILE A 142 5.37 9.62 11.22
N ALA A 143 6.42 9.82 12.04
CA ALA A 143 6.60 9.10 13.29
C ALA A 143 5.40 9.30 14.24
N GLY A 144 4.98 8.23 14.90
CA GLY A 144 3.81 8.23 15.79
C GLY A 144 2.46 7.99 15.10
N ARG A 145 2.41 8.01 13.76
CA ARG A 145 1.24 7.59 12.98
C ARG A 145 1.56 6.43 12.04
N ASP A 146 2.64 6.58 11.28
CA ASP A 146 3.04 5.60 10.26
C ASP A 146 3.89 4.48 10.89
N ILE A 147 3.91 3.31 10.24
CA ILE A 147 4.54 2.10 10.75
C ILE A 147 5.75 1.74 9.90
N SER A 148 6.90 1.54 10.54
CA SER A 148 8.05 0.93 9.88
C SER A 148 7.77 -0.57 9.70
N LEU A 149 7.70 -1.01 8.45
CA LEU A 149 7.51 -2.41 8.10
C LEU A 149 8.87 -3.05 7.81
N PRO A 150 9.28 -4.11 8.53
CA PRO A 150 10.54 -4.78 8.23
C PRO A 150 10.59 -5.29 6.79
N GLU A 151 11.60 -4.83 6.04
CA GLU A 151 11.85 -5.33 4.70
C GLU A 151 12.44 -6.74 4.76
N THR A 152 11.85 -7.67 4.01
CA THR A 152 12.35 -9.03 3.84
C THR A 152 12.61 -9.29 2.37
N THR A 153 13.86 -9.55 2.00
CA THR A 153 14.19 -9.97 0.65
C THR A 153 14.04 -11.48 0.50
N ILE A 154 13.06 -11.92 -0.30
CA ILE A 154 12.89 -13.34 -0.64
C ILE A 154 13.57 -13.62 -1.98
N ARG A 155 14.68 -14.36 -1.96
CA ARG A 155 15.48 -14.62 -3.16
C ARG A 155 14.71 -15.45 -4.20
N GLU A 156 14.92 -15.13 -5.48
CA GLU A 156 14.46 -15.97 -6.59
C GLU A 156 15.49 -17.07 -6.84
N PRO A 157 15.16 -18.37 -6.70
CA PRO A 157 16.14 -19.45 -6.87
C PRO A 157 16.83 -19.46 -8.24
N ARG A 158 16.12 -19.00 -9.28
CA ARG A 158 16.65 -18.90 -10.65
C ARG A 158 17.56 -17.68 -10.87
N ARG A 159 17.57 -16.71 -9.95
CA ARG A 159 18.36 -15.48 -10.04
C ARG A 159 18.91 -15.12 -8.64
N PRO A 160 19.76 -15.97 -8.04
CA PRO A 160 20.14 -15.85 -6.63
C PRO A 160 20.98 -14.60 -6.31
N LEU A 161 21.59 -13.99 -7.34
CA LEU A 161 22.38 -12.77 -7.24
C LEU A 161 21.57 -11.48 -7.49
N ARG A 162 20.31 -11.59 -7.89
CA ARG A 162 19.45 -10.43 -8.14
C ARG A 162 19.23 -9.68 -6.82
N TYR A 163 19.49 -8.37 -6.81
CA TYR A 163 19.46 -7.49 -5.63
C TYR A 163 20.56 -7.74 -4.59
N LEU A 164 21.61 -8.51 -4.93
CA LEU A 164 22.86 -8.55 -4.14
C LEU A 164 23.88 -7.61 -4.80
N GLY A 165 24.41 -6.66 -4.02
CA GLY A 165 25.52 -5.78 -4.46
C GLY A 165 25.13 -4.41 -5.04
N GLY A 166 23.85 -4.02 -5.00
CA GLY A 166 23.42 -2.63 -5.20
C GLY A 166 23.66 -2.02 -6.60
N ASN A 167 23.20 -2.69 -7.66
CA ASN A 167 23.10 -2.11 -9.01
C ASN A 167 21.66 -2.15 -9.53
#